data_AF-A0A7S1DW07-F1
#
_entry.id   AF-A0A7S1DW07-F1
#
_cell.length_a   1.000
_cell.length_b   1.000
_cell.length_c   1.000
_cell.angle_alpha   90.00
_cell.angle_beta   90.00
_cell.angle_gamma   90.00
#
_symmetry.space_group_name_H-M   'P 1'
#
loop_
_entity.id
_entity.type
_entity.pdbx_description
1 polymer ?
#
loop_
_entity_poly.entity_id
_entity_poly.type
_entity_poly.pdbx_seq_one_letter_code
_entity_poly.pdbx_strand_id
1 'polypeptide(L)'
;GASGEERLHEDIVMLHGIKGLEWAVEMEVGMKISGQFCDVLSLRQRYGSWLLPRDLEGEYHIFISYRQGGFDSQLTEWLFHKLSREVDGSNMRVVVFLDKRRLESGKNFRIDFSRALMRSILAVPLVSWSALQRMLKLVHDSPCDNVLLEWTLILELLVCGRLKRCVPIMMGAPVKEGGEEKKLVRDLFADGDANKLPDVVCSEVVKEAERLLVDEGLKPSKDMYTRTVKQVVAQILLCDGVKAWDAKGS
;
A
#
# COMPACT_ATOMS: atom_id res chain seq x y z
N GLY A 1 18.59 31.15 4.26
CA GLY A 1 18.64 29.92 3.46
C GLY A 1 19.41 28.91 4.26
N ALA A 2 18.72 27.99 4.92
CA ALA A 2 19.34 26.81 5.50
C ALA A 2 19.64 25.84 4.35
N SER A 3 20.84 25.27 4.31
CA SER A 3 21.25 24.33 3.28
C SER A 3 20.37 23.07 3.35
N GLY A 4 20.16 22.40 2.21
CA GLY A 4 19.29 21.22 2.14
C GLY A 4 19.66 20.10 3.12
N GLU A 5 20.92 20.04 3.55
CA GLU A 5 21.42 19.07 4.54
C GLU A 5 20.95 19.35 5.98
N GLU A 6 20.81 20.61 6.38
CA GLU A 6 20.30 20.97 7.72
C GLU A 6 18.82 20.58 7.88
N ARG A 7 18.01 20.82 6.82
CA ARG A 7 16.60 20.39 6.79
C ARG A 7 16.46 18.87 6.83
N LEU A 8 17.29 18.15 6.07
CA LEU A 8 17.32 16.68 6.11
C LEU A 8 17.71 16.15 7.50
N HIS A 9 18.67 16.80 8.18
CA HIS A 9 19.09 16.38 9.52
C HIS A 9 18.00 16.65 10.58
N GLU A 10 17.36 17.81 10.55
CA GLU A 10 16.22 18.12 11.43
C GLU A 10 15.04 17.17 11.20
N ASP A 11 14.72 16.87 9.93
CA ASP A 11 13.68 15.90 9.57
C ASP A 11 14.03 14.48 10.06
N ILE A 12 15.29 14.06 9.98
CA ILE A 12 15.76 12.75 10.46
C ILE A 12 15.70 12.65 11.99
N VAL A 13 16.08 13.71 12.71
CA VAL A 13 16.00 13.77 14.18
C VAL A 13 14.54 13.77 14.65
N MET A 14 13.67 14.54 13.99
CA MET A 14 12.22 14.48 14.22
C MET A 14 11.63 13.10 13.91
N LEU A 15 12.04 12.46 12.80
CA LEU A 15 11.57 11.12 12.42
C LEU A 15 11.95 10.06 13.46
N HIS A 16 13.15 10.12 14.05
CA HIS A 16 13.54 9.22 15.14
C HIS A 16 12.76 9.47 16.42
N GLY A 17 12.54 10.74 16.79
CA GLY A 17 11.71 11.12 17.94
C GLY A 17 10.26 10.67 17.79
N ILE A 18 9.66 10.86 16.60
CA ILE A 18 8.28 10.45 16.31
C ILE A 18 8.15 8.93 16.26
N LYS A 19 9.12 8.19 15.68
CA LYS A 19 9.08 6.72 15.72
C LYS A 19 9.14 6.17 17.15
N GLY A 20 9.96 6.77 18.01
CA GLY A 20 10.01 6.41 19.43
C GLY A 20 8.69 6.69 20.15
N LEU A 21 8.06 7.82 19.85
CA LEU A 21 6.75 8.19 20.35
C LEU A 21 5.64 7.24 19.86
N GLU A 22 5.62 6.93 18.55
CA GLU A 22 4.68 5.99 17.94
C GLU A 22 4.82 4.61 18.58
N TRP A 23 6.06 4.10 18.72
CA TRP A 23 6.35 2.82 19.37
C TRP A 23 5.89 2.76 20.82
N ALA A 24 6.15 3.82 21.59
CA ALA A 24 5.74 3.91 23.00
C ALA A 24 4.21 3.82 23.14
N VAL A 25 3.49 4.59 22.33
CA VAL A 25 2.02 4.51 22.30
C VAL A 25 1.54 3.19 21.70
N GLU A 26 2.30 2.55 20.81
CA GLU A 26 2.01 1.23 20.23
C GLU A 26 2.06 0.09 21.23
N MET A 27 3.11 0.04 22.03
CA MET A 27 3.33 -1.02 22.99
C MET A 27 2.64 -0.74 24.34
N GLU A 28 1.84 0.33 24.42
CA GLU A 28 1.23 0.83 25.66
C GLU A 28 2.25 1.05 26.79
N VAL A 29 3.44 1.53 26.43
CA VAL A 29 4.52 1.85 27.36
C VAL A 29 4.81 3.35 27.31
N GLY A 30 4.80 4.03 28.46
CA GLY A 30 5.17 5.44 28.53
C GLY A 30 6.62 5.69 28.08
N MET A 31 6.97 6.95 27.80
CA MET A 31 8.28 7.33 27.29
C MET A 31 8.87 8.48 28.10
N LYS A 32 10.20 8.48 28.28
CA LYS A 32 10.89 9.68 28.79
C LYS A 32 11.02 10.73 27.70
N ILE A 33 10.43 11.90 27.93
CA ILE A 33 10.56 13.09 27.08
C ILE A 33 11.24 14.18 27.90
N SER A 34 12.38 14.67 27.41
CA SER A 34 13.18 15.70 28.10
C SER A 34 13.48 15.37 29.56
N GLY A 35 13.77 14.10 29.86
CA GLY A 35 14.12 13.62 31.21
C GLY A 35 12.93 13.29 32.12
N GLN A 36 11.70 13.63 31.74
CA GLN A 36 10.49 13.30 32.50
C GLN A 36 9.76 12.10 31.88
N PHE A 37 9.27 11.18 32.71
CA PHE A 37 8.42 10.09 32.22
C PHE A 37 7.02 10.61 31.91
N CYS A 38 6.55 10.35 30.70
CA CYS A 38 5.18 10.62 30.27
C CYS A 38 4.46 9.28 30.05
N ASP A 39 3.33 9.09 30.73
CA ASP A 39 2.45 7.94 30.50
C ASP A 39 1.73 8.02 29.14
N VAL A 40 1.16 6.90 28.72
CA VAL A 40 0.54 6.77 27.38
C VAL A 40 -0.64 7.72 27.18
N LEU A 41 -1.44 7.98 28.21
CA LEU A 41 -2.57 8.92 28.13
C LEU A 41 -2.07 10.34 27.86
N SER A 42 -1.03 10.74 28.59
CA SER A 42 -0.36 12.04 28.43
C SER A 42 0.29 12.16 27.05
N LEU A 43 0.91 11.08 26.54
CA LEU A 43 1.47 11.04 25.19
C LEU A 43 0.37 11.23 24.12
N ARG A 44 -0.76 10.52 24.24
CA ARG A 44 -1.90 10.64 23.32
C ARG A 44 -2.52 12.03 23.39
N GLN A 45 -2.70 12.59 24.58
CA GLN A 45 -3.27 13.92 24.75
C GLN A 45 -2.37 15.01 24.18
N ARG A 46 -1.05 14.90 24.38
CA ARG A 46 -0.10 15.94 24.01
C ARG A 46 0.36 15.87 22.55
N TYR A 47 0.46 14.67 22.00
CA TYR A 47 1.00 14.43 20.66
C TYR A 47 0.01 13.73 19.73
N GLY A 48 -1.26 13.61 20.09
CA GLY A 48 -2.27 12.88 19.31
C GLY A 48 -2.37 13.29 17.84
N SER A 49 -2.18 14.58 17.53
CA SER A 49 -2.16 15.08 16.15
C SER A 49 -0.97 14.57 15.32
N TRP A 50 0.13 14.19 15.97
CA TRP A 50 1.34 13.64 15.37
C TRP A 50 1.33 12.12 15.30
N LEU A 51 0.41 11.46 16.03
CA LEU A 51 0.26 10.01 16.01
C LEU A 51 -0.48 9.57 14.74
N LEU A 52 -0.10 8.39 14.24
CA LEU A 52 -0.81 7.74 13.15
C LEU A 52 -2.13 7.14 13.67
N PRO A 53 -3.26 7.35 12.97
CA PRO A 53 -4.54 6.76 13.30
C PRO A 53 -4.46 5.26 13.03
N ARG A 54 -5.00 4.47 13.95
CA ARG A 54 -4.93 3.00 13.89
C ARG A 54 -6.25 2.32 13.65
N ASP A 55 -7.33 2.99 14.02
CA ASP A 55 -8.66 2.41 13.89
C ASP A 55 -9.06 2.31 12.42
N LEU A 56 -9.97 1.40 12.12
CA LEU A 56 -10.63 1.36 10.83
C LEU A 56 -11.49 2.62 10.72
N GLU A 57 -11.19 3.45 9.72
CA GLU A 57 -11.92 4.67 9.44
C GLU A 57 -13.17 4.39 8.61
N GLY A 58 -14.14 5.31 8.71
CA GLY A 58 -15.35 5.28 7.89
C GLY A 58 -15.05 5.36 6.39
N GLU A 59 -14.05 6.16 6.00
CA GLU A 59 -13.65 6.42 4.62
C GLU A 59 -12.13 6.60 4.53
N TYR A 60 -11.56 6.34 3.35
CA TYR A 60 -10.13 6.47 3.08
C TYR A 60 -9.88 7.31 1.84
N HIS A 61 -8.81 8.09 1.85
CA HIS A 61 -8.37 8.80 0.66
C HIS A 61 -7.57 7.86 -0.25
N ILE A 62 -6.72 7.01 0.33
CA ILE A 62 -5.75 6.18 -0.39
C ILE A 62 -5.73 4.76 0.17
N PHE A 63 -5.90 3.77 -0.70
CA PHE A 63 -5.62 2.35 -0.43
C PHE A 63 -4.28 1.94 -1.03
N ILE A 64 -3.37 1.39 -0.24
CA ILE A 64 -2.08 0.88 -0.74
C ILE A 64 -2.14 -0.65 -0.85
N SER A 65 -2.00 -1.16 -2.07
CA SER A 65 -1.94 -2.61 -2.37
C SER A 65 -0.50 -3.01 -2.66
N TYR A 66 0.02 -4.07 -2.04
CA TYR A 66 1.41 -4.51 -2.23
C TYR A 66 1.63 -5.96 -1.83
N ARG A 67 2.77 -6.54 -2.25
CA ARG A 67 3.18 -7.86 -1.77
C ARG A 67 3.80 -7.74 -0.38
N GLN A 68 3.20 -8.40 0.61
CA GLN A 68 3.80 -8.47 1.94
C GLN A 68 5.17 -9.18 1.92
N GLY A 69 6.13 -8.58 2.62
CA GLY A 69 7.50 -9.08 2.78
C GLY A 69 8.54 -8.26 2.01
N GLY A 70 9.81 -8.43 2.41
CA GLY A 70 10.97 -7.88 1.71
C GLY A 70 10.95 -6.36 1.55
N PHE A 71 11.33 -5.90 0.37
CA PHE A 71 11.45 -4.48 0.03
C PHE A 71 10.09 -3.78 -0.10
N ASP A 72 9.09 -4.46 -0.67
CA ASP A 72 7.73 -3.94 -0.85
C ASP A 72 7.13 -3.45 0.48
N SER A 73 7.20 -4.28 1.53
CA SER A 73 6.74 -3.88 2.87
C SER A 73 7.46 -2.64 3.42
N GLN A 74 8.77 -2.51 3.18
CA GLN A 74 9.55 -1.37 3.68
C GLN A 74 9.15 -0.09 2.95
N LEU A 75 8.98 -0.17 1.63
CA LEU A 75 8.58 0.95 0.79
C LEU A 75 7.15 1.41 1.10
N THR A 76 6.19 0.48 1.20
CA THR A 76 4.80 0.85 1.50
C THR A 76 4.61 1.39 2.90
N GLU A 77 5.38 0.88 3.86
CA GLU A 77 5.41 1.43 5.22
C GLU A 77 5.96 2.87 5.21
N TRP A 78 7.07 3.12 4.50
CA TRP A 78 7.60 4.48 4.33
C TRP A 78 6.60 5.41 3.63
N LEU A 79 5.95 4.94 2.56
CA LEU A 79 4.95 5.70 1.81
C LEU A 79 3.74 6.03 2.69
N PHE A 80 3.25 5.07 3.46
CA PHE A 80 2.18 5.27 4.43
C PHE A 80 2.53 6.35 5.45
N HIS A 81 3.73 6.29 6.03
CA HIS A 81 4.21 7.29 6.99
C HIS A 81 4.26 8.69 6.38
N LYS A 82 4.76 8.82 5.15
CA LYS A 82 4.83 10.10 4.43
C LYS A 82 3.44 10.63 4.14
N LEU A 83 2.61 9.85 3.43
CA LEU A 83 1.27 10.28 3.02
C LEU A 83 0.35 10.58 4.20
N SER A 84 0.42 9.80 5.29
CA SER A 84 -0.44 10.01 6.47
C SER A 84 -0.10 11.27 7.27
N ARG A 85 0.97 11.98 6.89
CA ARG A 85 1.38 13.27 7.47
C ARG A 85 1.12 14.44 6.51
N GLU A 86 0.72 14.16 5.28
CA GLU A 86 0.30 15.18 4.32
C GLU A 86 -1.12 15.65 4.64
N VAL A 87 -1.41 16.86 4.17
CA VAL A 87 -2.75 17.44 4.13
C VAL A 87 -3.18 17.65 2.68
N ASP A 88 -4.47 17.55 2.41
CA ASP A 88 -5.03 17.83 1.10
C ASP A 88 -5.10 19.35 0.83
N GLY A 89 -5.64 19.73 -0.34
CA GLY A 89 -5.82 21.14 -0.71
C GLY A 89 -6.80 21.92 0.19
N SER A 90 -7.53 21.22 1.07
CA SER A 90 -8.44 21.79 2.06
C SER A 90 -7.83 21.82 3.47
N ASN A 91 -6.53 21.52 3.60
CA ASN A 91 -5.80 21.41 4.86
C ASN A 91 -6.33 20.30 5.79
N MET A 92 -7.01 19.29 5.22
CA MET A 92 -7.46 18.09 5.93
C MET A 92 -6.44 16.98 5.77
N ARG A 93 -6.23 16.21 6.83
CA ARG A 93 -5.26 15.10 6.82
C ARG A 93 -5.63 14.03 5.79
N VAL A 94 -4.64 13.57 5.03
CA VAL A 94 -4.80 12.41 4.15
C VAL A 94 -4.91 11.12 4.96
N VAL A 95 -6.03 10.43 4.79
CA VAL A 95 -6.34 9.14 5.45
C VAL A 95 -5.93 7.98 4.54
N VAL A 96 -4.90 7.26 4.94
CA VAL A 96 -4.32 6.15 4.15
C VAL A 96 -4.65 4.81 4.80
N PHE A 97 -5.03 3.82 4.01
CA PHE A 97 -5.15 2.43 4.42
C PHE A 97 -3.90 1.64 4.01
N LEU A 98 -3.29 0.97 5.00
CA LEU A 98 -2.23 -0.02 4.82
C LEU A 98 -2.52 -1.21 5.73
N ASP A 99 -2.66 -2.40 5.14
CA ASP A 99 -3.07 -3.64 5.81
C ASP A 99 -2.28 -3.94 7.11
N LYS A 100 -0.95 -3.89 7.08
CA LYS A 100 -0.03 -4.17 8.18
C LYS A 100 -0.22 -3.23 9.37
N ARG A 101 -0.76 -2.04 9.14
CA ARG A 101 -0.93 -0.99 10.16
C ARG A 101 -2.35 -0.92 10.71
N ARG A 102 -3.35 -1.42 9.97
CA ARG A 102 -4.78 -1.27 10.32
C ARG A 102 -5.52 -2.59 10.54
N LEU A 103 -4.90 -3.73 10.25
CA LEU A 103 -5.50 -5.04 10.47
C LEU A 103 -4.85 -5.73 11.68
N GLU A 104 -5.69 -6.14 12.63
CA GLU A 104 -5.30 -6.95 13.77
C GLU A 104 -5.23 -8.43 13.38
N SER A 105 -4.19 -9.13 13.83
CA SER A 105 -4.06 -10.58 13.66
C SER A 105 -5.27 -11.31 14.26
N GLY A 106 -6.07 -11.98 13.44
CA GLY A 106 -7.21 -12.80 13.89
C GLY A 106 -8.59 -12.37 13.39
N LYS A 107 -8.73 -11.21 12.72
CA LYS A 107 -9.96 -10.82 11.99
C LYS A 107 -9.99 -11.38 10.57
N ASN A 108 -11.16 -11.36 9.93
CA ASN A 108 -11.34 -11.85 8.56
C ASN A 108 -10.69 -10.87 7.56
N PHE A 109 -9.36 -10.95 7.45
CA PHE A 109 -8.46 -10.04 6.72
C PHE A 109 -9.02 -9.59 5.36
N ARG A 110 -9.65 -10.52 4.62
CA ARG A 110 -10.22 -10.23 3.29
C ARG A 110 -11.43 -9.30 3.32
N ILE A 111 -12.28 -9.42 4.32
CA ILE A 111 -13.44 -8.53 4.50
C ILE A 111 -12.96 -7.12 4.86
N ASP A 112 -11.96 -7.02 5.74
CA ASP A 112 -11.54 -5.71 6.24
C ASP A 112 -10.78 -4.91 5.17
N PHE A 113 -9.84 -5.52 4.42
CA PHE A 113 -9.17 -4.79 3.34
C PHE A 113 -10.14 -4.43 2.22
N SER A 114 -11.07 -5.31 1.87
CA SER A 114 -11.99 -5.06 0.75
C SER A 114 -12.95 -3.92 1.08
N ARG A 115 -13.47 -3.88 2.31
CA ARG A 115 -14.23 -2.71 2.80
C ARG A 115 -13.41 -1.44 2.76
N ALA A 116 -12.16 -1.47 3.21
CA ALA A 116 -11.30 -0.29 3.15
C ALA A 116 -11.08 0.17 1.70
N LEU A 117 -10.82 -0.75 0.78
CA LEU A 117 -10.66 -0.46 -0.65
C LEU A 117 -11.94 0.13 -1.26
N MET A 118 -13.11 -0.43 -0.95
CA MET A 118 -14.40 0.06 -1.48
C MET A 118 -14.79 1.44 -0.95
N ARG A 119 -14.21 1.84 0.19
CA ARG A 119 -14.38 3.17 0.78
C ARG A 119 -13.19 4.09 0.51
N SER A 120 -12.29 3.69 -0.39
CA SER A 120 -11.15 4.51 -0.80
C SER A 120 -11.46 5.32 -2.05
N ILE A 121 -10.91 6.54 -2.12
CA ILE A 121 -11.03 7.40 -3.32
C ILE A 121 -9.99 7.00 -4.39
N LEU A 122 -8.77 6.68 -3.95
CA LEU A 122 -7.63 6.32 -4.78
C LEU A 122 -7.07 4.96 -4.36
N ALA A 123 -6.60 4.18 -5.32
CA ALA A 123 -5.79 2.99 -5.05
C ALA A 123 -4.38 3.16 -5.62
N VAL A 124 -3.38 2.72 -4.84
CA VAL A 124 -1.96 2.76 -5.18
C VAL A 124 -1.43 1.34 -5.15
N PRO A 125 -1.56 0.58 -6.26
CA PRO A 125 -0.95 -0.73 -6.35
C PRO A 125 0.56 -0.62 -6.60
N LEU A 126 1.34 -1.28 -5.76
CA LEU A 126 2.77 -1.45 -5.97
C LEU A 126 3.00 -2.62 -6.94
N VAL A 127 3.21 -2.29 -8.21
CA VAL A 127 3.53 -3.26 -9.26
C VAL A 127 5.03 -3.54 -9.21
N SER A 128 5.42 -4.43 -8.30
CA SER A 128 6.81 -4.77 -8.04
C SER A 128 7.26 -6.06 -8.73
N TRP A 129 8.57 -6.24 -8.87
CA TRP A 129 9.16 -7.53 -9.24
C TRP A 129 8.66 -8.68 -8.33
N SER A 130 8.60 -8.48 -7.02
CA SER A 130 8.15 -9.51 -6.07
C SER A 130 6.68 -9.90 -6.30
N ALA A 131 5.81 -8.93 -6.58
CA ALA A 131 4.42 -9.18 -6.96
C ALA A 131 4.33 -9.98 -8.27
N LEU A 132 5.08 -9.59 -9.30
CA LEU A 132 5.09 -10.30 -10.58
C LEU A 132 5.62 -11.73 -10.45
N GLN A 133 6.69 -11.97 -9.68
CA GLN A 133 7.23 -13.31 -9.44
C GLN A 133 6.22 -14.25 -8.78
N ARG A 134 5.34 -13.72 -7.92
CA ARG A 134 4.26 -14.52 -7.32
C ARG A 134 3.16 -14.82 -8.33
N MET A 135 2.81 -13.85 -9.18
CA MET A 135 1.75 -13.96 -10.19
C MET A 135 2.14 -14.84 -11.39
N LEU A 136 3.43 -14.89 -11.75
CA LEU A 136 3.96 -15.77 -12.80
C LEU A 136 3.69 -17.26 -12.54
N LYS A 137 3.51 -17.63 -11.28
CA LYS A 137 3.29 -19.03 -10.85
C LYS A 137 1.82 -19.40 -10.73
N LEU A 138 0.91 -18.47 -11.01
CA LEU A 138 -0.52 -18.73 -10.88
C LEU A 138 -1.03 -19.56 -12.04
N VAL A 139 -1.95 -20.48 -11.71
CA VAL A 139 -2.71 -21.33 -12.60
C VAL A 139 -4.19 -21.23 -12.23
N HIS A 140 -5.07 -21.84 -13.03
CA HIS A 140 -6.52 -21.74 -12.86
C HIS A 140 -6.99 -22.06 -11.42
N ASP A 141 -6.51 -23.17 -10.86
CA ASP A 141 -6.90 -23.66 -9.54
C ASP A 141 -5.94 -23.22 -8.41
N SER A 142 -5.15 -22.17 -8.65
CA SER A 142 -4.32 -21.61 -7.59
C SER A 142 -5.17 -21.11 -6.42
N PRO A 143 -4.68 -21.22 -5.17
CA PRO A 143 -5.30 -20.53 -4.04
C PRO A 143 -5.42 -19.03 -4.34
N CYS A 144 -6.47 -18.40 -3.81
CA CYS A 144 -6.72 -16.98 -3.99
C CYS A 144 -5.50 -16.14 -3.56
N ASP A 145 -4.86 -15.47 -4.53
CA ASP A 145 -3.77 -14.53 -4.29
C ASP A 145 -4.34 -13.16 -3.92
N ASN A 146 -4.02 -12.68 -2.71
CA ASN A 146 -4.63 -11.46 -2.18
C ASN A 146 -4.29 -10.21 -3.01
N VAL A 147 -3.08 -10.09 -3.56
CA VAL A 147 -2.71 -8.92 -4.37
C VAL A 147 -3.45 -8.95 -5.71
N LEU A 148 -3.56 -10.13 -6.35
CA LEU A 148 -4.36 -10.26 -7.56
C LEU A 148 -5.85 -9.99 -7.28
N LEU A 149 -6.37 -10.42 -6.14
CA LEU A 149 -7.73 -10.12 -5.68
C LEU A 149 -7.93 -8.61 -5.50
N GLU A 150 -7.04 -7.93 -4.79
CA GLU A 150 -7.07 -6.47 -4.62
C GLU A 150 -7.06 -5.75 -5.97
N TRP A 151 -6.18 -6.14 -6.89
CA TRP A 151 -6.09 -5.52 -8.22
C TRP A 151 -7.32 -5.79 -9.08
N THR A 152 -7.92 -6.99 -8.94
CA THR A 152 -9.20 -7.30 -9.58
C THR A 152 -10.30 -6.38 -9.06
N LEU A 153 -10.40 -6.22 -7.73
CA LEU A 153 -11.36 -5.31 -7.12
C LEU A 153 -11.12 -3.85 -7.51
N ILE A 154 -9.87 -3.38 -7.57
CA ILE A 154 -9.52 -2.03 -8.06
C ILE A 154 -10.12 -1.79 -9.45
N LEU A 155 -9.94 -2.73 -10.38
CA LEU A 155 -10.47 -2.60 -11.74
C LEU A 155 -12.01 -2.55 -11.75
N GLU A 156 -12.68 -3.40 -10.98
CA GLU A 156 -14.15 -3.38 -10.88
C GLU A 156 -14.68 -2.07 -10.27
N LEU A 157 -13.97 -1.52 -9.27
CA LEU A 157 -14.33 -0.27 -8.64
C LEU A 157 -14.08 0.95 -9.54
N LEU A 158 -13.08 0.89 -10.43
CA LEU A 158 -12.89 1.89 -11.49
C LEU A 158 -14.05 1.83 -12.49
N VAL A 159 -14.41 0.63 -12.95
CA VAL A 159 -15.49 0.42 -13.94
C VAL A 159 -16.83 0.95 -13.43
N CYS A 160 -17.17 0.71 -12.15
CA CYS A 160 -18.41 1.23 -11.56
C CYS A 160 -18.31 2.66 -11.00
N GLY A 161 -17.16 3.32 -11.13
CA GLY A 161 -16.94 4.72 -10.73
C GLY A 161 -16.87 4.98 -9.23
N ARG A 162 -16.79 3.91 -8.42
CA ARG A 162 -16.58 3.97 -6.96
C ARG A 162 -15.17 4.46 -6.64
N LEU A 163 -14.16 3.88 -7.31
CA LEU A 163 -12.78 4.34 -7.23
C LEU A 163 -12.55 5.42 -8.29
N LYS A 164 -11.94 6.55 -7.92
CA LYS A 164 -11.73 7.68 -8.84
C LYS A 164 -10.46 7.54 -9.68
N ARG A 165 -9.40 6.98 -9.09
CA ARG A 165 -8.14 6.73 -9.79
C ARG A 165 -7.44 5.50 -9.23
N CYS A 166 -6.66 4.87 -10.10
CA CYS A 166 -5.61 3.93 -9.74
C CYS A 166 -4.28 4.57 -10.16
N VAL A 167 -3.30 4.60 -9.26
CA VAL A 167 -1.98 5.20 -9.48
C VAL A 167 -0.92 4.15 -9.17
N PRO A 168 -0.55 3.27 -10.12
CA PRO A 168 0.42 2.23 -9.87
C PRO A 168 1.80 2.80 -9.62
N ILE A 169 2.52 2.25 -8.65
CA ILE A 169 3.96 2.47 -8.48
C ILE A 169 4.66 1.25 -9.07
N MET A 170 5.41 1.45 -10.15
CA MET A 170 6.11 0.39 -10.87
C MET A 170 7.55 0.29 -10.39
N MET A 171 8.01 -0.93 -10.11
CA MET A 171 9.31 -1.15 -9.48
C MET A 171 9.94 -2.50 -9.84
N GLY A 172 11.09 -2.49 -10.51
CA GLY A 172 11.87 -3.71 -10.75
C GLY A 172 12.57 -4.24 -9.50
N ALA A 173 13.42 -5.25 -9.67
CA ALA A 173 14.15 -5.83 -8.53
C ALA A 173 15.07 -4.78 -7.86
N PRO A 174 15.27 -4.86 -6.53
CA PRO A 174 16.25 -4.02 -5.84
C PRO A 174 17.66 -4.21 -6.41
N VAL A 175 18.42 -3.12 -6.55
CA VAL A 175 19.80 -3.18 -7.00
C VAL A 175 20.70 -3.64 -5.85
N LYS A 176 21.43 -4.74 -6.07
CA LYS A 176 22.50 -5.22 -5.17
C LYS A 176 23.85 -4.92 -5.80
N GLU A 177 24.66 -4.07 -5.18
CA GLU A 177 26.06 -3.80 -5.57
C GLU A 177 26.96 -3.99 -4.34
N GLY A 178 28.04 -4.77 -4.48
CA GLY A 178 29.03 -4.95 -3.40
C GLY A 178 28.52 -5.61 -2.11
N GLY A 179 27.32 -6.20 -2.11
CA GLY A 179 26.71 -6.81 -0.92
C GLY A 179 25.80 -5.85 -0.13
N GLU A 180 25.69 -4.58 -0.53
CA GLU A 180 24.77 -3.61 0.06
C GLU A 180 23.58 -3.35 -0.88
N GLU A 181 22.37 -3.29 -0.30
CA GLU A 181 21.16 -2.87 -1.01
C GLU A 181 21.18 -1.34 -1.16
N LYS A 182 21.43 -0.83 -2.37
CA LYS A 182 21.21 0.59 -2.64
C LYS A 182 19.70 0.88 -2.62
N LYS A 183 19.31 2.11 -2.25
CA LYS A 183 17.93 2.61 -2.36
C LYS A 183 17.49 2.85 -3.83
N LEU A 184 17.96 2.01 -4.74
CA LEU A 184 17.69 2.09 -6.17
C LEU A 184 17.03 0.80 -6.61
N VAL A 185 16.05 0.94 -7.48
CA VAL A 185 15.27 -0.17 -8.06
C VAL A 185 15.53 -0.22 -9.55
N ARG A 186 15.55 -1.41 -10.12
CA ARG A 186 15.68 -1.59 -11.57
C ARG A 186 14.39 -1.17 -12.28
N ASP A 187 14.49 -1.01 -13.60
CA ASP A 187 13.32 -0.92 -14.46
C ASP A 187 12.52 -2.24 -14.39
N LEU A 188 11.23 -2.14 -14.07
CA LEU A 188 10.32 -3.28 -13.99
C LEU A 188 10.20 -4.02 -15.33
N PHE A 189 10.32 -3.31 -16.44
CA PHE A 189 10.11 -3.84 -17.78
C PHE A 189 11.37 -4.47 -18.39
N ALA A 190 12.55 -4.23 -17.81
CA ALA A 190 13.82 -4.69 -18.35
C ALA A 190 13.91 -6.23 -18.48
N ASP A 191 13.36 -6.97 -17.52
CA ASP A 191 13.41 -8.44 -17.50
C ASP A 191 12.27 -9.09 -18.32
N GLY A 192 11.33 -8.28 -18.81
CA GLY A 192 10.18 -8.72 -19.61
C GLY A 192 9.17 -9.57 -18.85
N ASP A 193 9.24 -9.64 -17.52
CA ASP A 193 8.40 -10.51 -16.70
C ASP A 193 6.91 -10.19 -16.81
N ALA A 194 6.55 -8.91 -16.94
CA ALA A 194 5.17 -8.49 -17.19
C ALA A 194 4.58 -9.14 -18.47
N ASN A 195 5.41 -9.41 -19.48
CA ASN A 195 4.97 -10.04 -20.73
C ASN A 195 4.78 -11.56 -20.61
N LYS A 196 5.41 -12.18 -19.61
CA LYS A 196 5.39 -13.63 -19.33
C LYS A 196 4.27 -14.06 -18.40
N LEU A 197 3.48 -13.12 -17.87
CA LEU A 197 2.35 -13.43 -17.00
C LEU A 197 1.37 -14.40 -17.67
N PRO A 198 0.81 -15.35 -16.92
CA PRO A 198 -0.02 -16.40 -17.49
C PRO A 198 -1.35 -15.83 -17.98
N ASP A 199 -1.76 -16.28 -19.17
CA ASP A 199 -3.08 -15.95 -19.74
C ASP A 199 -4.12 -16.95 -19.24
N VAL A 200 -4.30 -16.99 -17.92
CA VAL A 200 -5.22 -17.88 -17.20
C VAL A 200 -6.08 -17.07 -16.24
N VAL A 201 -7.33 -17.47 -16.08
CA VAL A 201 -8.24 -16.95 -15.04
C VAL A 201 -8.02 -17.74 -13.76
N CYS A 202 -7.76 -17.08 -12.63
CA CYS A 202 -7.67 -17.75 -11.33
C CYS A 202 -9.06 -17.82 -10.70
N SER A 203 -9.65 -19.02 -10.65
CA SER A 203 -11.05 -19.24 -10.26
C SER A 203 -11.34 -18.80 -8.82
N GLU A 204 -10.41 -19.06 -7.89
CA GLU A 204 -10.54 -18.67 -6.49
C GLU A 204 -10.45 -17.15 -6.28
N VAL A 205 -9.76 -16.41 -7.16
CA VAL A 205 -9.78 -14.94 -7.13
C VAL A 205 -11.11 -14.41 -7.64
N VAL A 206 -11.62 -14.93 -8.76
CA VAL A 206 -12.92 -14.51 -9.32
C VAL A 206 -14.06 -14.75 -8.33
N LYS A 207 -14.11 -15.95 -7.74
CA LYS A 207 -15.12 -16.34 -6.76
C LYS A 207 -15.11 -15.42 -5.53
N GLU A 208 -13.92 -15.11 -5.02
CA GLU A 208 -13.81 -14.26 -3.84
C GLU A 208 -14.10 -12.78 -4.17
N ALA A 209 -13.67 -12.29 -5.35
CA ALA A 209 -14.00 -10.95 -5.80
C ALA A 209 -15.51 -10.76 -5.97
N GLU A 210 -16.19 -11.72 -6.59
CA GLU A 210 -17.65 -11.73 -6.73
C GLU A 210 -18.33 -11.67 -5.37
N ARG A 211 -17.95 -12.56 -4.45
CA ARG A 211 -18.51 -12.58 -3.09
C ARG A 211 -18.38 -11.22 -2.42
N LEU A 212 -17.18 -10.64 -2.42
CA LEU A 212 -16.90 -9.36 -1.76
C LEU A 212 -17.69 -8.19 -2.39
N LEU A 213 -17.79 -8.14 -3.72
CA LEU A 213 -18.58 -7.11 -4.42
C LEU A 213 -20.07 -7.23 -4.11
N VAL A 214 -20.61 -8.45 -4.16
CA VAL A 214 -22.03 -8.71 -3.88
C VAL A 214 -22.39 -8.40 -2.44
N ASP A 215 -21.52 -8.76 -1.48
CA ASP A 215 -21.72 -8.47 -0.06
C ASP A 215 -21.83 -6.96 0.22
N GLU A 216 -21.22 -6.12 -0.61
CA GLU A 216 -21.28 -4.64 -0.52
C GLU A 216 -22.28 -4.03 -1.54
N GLY A 217 -23.15 -4.86 -2.13
CA GLY A 217 -24.23 -4.44 -3.02
C GLY A 217 -23.76 -3.97 -4.40
N LEU A 218 -22.55 -4.33 -4.81
CA LEU A 218 -21.99 -4.03 -6.12
C LEU A 218 -22.19 -5.21 -7.08
N LYS A 219 -22.43 -4.90 -8.36
CA LYS A 219 -22.56 -5.90 -9.41
C LYS A 219 -21.22 -6.06 -10.15
N PRO A 220 -20.61 -7.25 -10.15
CA PRO A 220 -19.42 -7.50 -10.95
C PRO A 220 -19.67 -7.27 -12.45
N SER A 221 -18.66 -6.76 -13.15
CA SER A 221 -18.66 -6.67 -14.60
C SER A 221 -18.57 -8.07 -15.23
N LYS A 222 -19.05 -8.20 -16.47
CA LYS A 222 -18.92 -9.46 -17.23
C LYS A 222 -17.46 -9.82 -17.47
N ASP A 223 -16.62 -8.81 -17.68
CA ASP A 223 -15.19 -8.99 -17.98
C ASP A 223 -14.43 -9.56 -16.79
N MET A 224 -14.88 -9.33 -15.55
CA MET A 224 -14.23 -9.88 -14.34
C MET A 224 -14.06 -11.40 -14.41
N TYR A 225 -15.06 -12.11 -14.93
CA TYR A 225 -15.08 -13.58 -14.95
C TYR A 225 -14.15 -14.20 -15.99
N THR A 226 -13.71 -13.41 -16.97
CA THR A 226 -12.80 -13.86 -18.04
C THR A 226 -11.43 -13.20 -17.98
N ARG A 227 -11.25 -12.21 -17.08
CA ARG A 227 -10.00 -11.46 -16.95
C ARG A 227 -8.87 -12.36 -16.44
N THR A 228 -7.86 -12.55 -17.26
CA THR A 228 -6.69 -13.36 -16.90
C THR A 228 -5.71 -12.60 -15.99
N VAL A 229 -4.81 -13.32 -15.32
CA VAL A 229 -3.74 -12.72 -14.51
C VAL A 229 -2.99 -11.67 -15.33
N LYS A 230 -2.58 -12.03 -16.56
CA LYS A 230 -1.92 -11.11 -17.49
C LYS A 230 -2.75 -9.86 -17.78
N GLN A 231 -4.05 -10.02 -18.03
CA GLN A 231 -4.93 -8.90 -18.33
C GLN A 231 -5.16 -7.98 -17.12
N VAL A 232 -5.26 -8.52 -15.89
CA VAL A 232 -5.36 -7.70 -14.67
C VAL A 232 -4.14 -6.79 -14.57
N VAL A 233 -2.93 -7.34 -14.64
CA VAL A 233 -1.70 -6.55 -14.52
C VAL A 233 -1.57 -5.54 -15.66
N ALA A 234 -1.87 -5.94 -16.89
CA ALA A 234 -1.83 -5.04 -18.04
C ALA A 234 -2.77 -3.84 -17.88
N GLN A 235 -3.99 -4.05 -17.39
CA GLN A 235 -4.94 -2.96 -17.15
C GLN A 235 -4.51 -2.02 -16.02
N ILE A 236 -3.93 -2.56 -14.94
CA ILE A 236 -3.33 -1.72 -13.89
C ILE A 236 -2.21 -0.85 -14.46
N LEU A 237 -1.32 -1.42 -15.29
CA LEU A 237 -0.20 -0.71 -15.90
C LEU A 237 -0.61 0.36 -16.93
N LEU A 238 -1.84 0.32 -17.44
CA LEU A 238 -2.39 1.36 -18.32
C LEU A 238 -2.85 2.61 -17.56
N CYS A 239 -2.96 2.54 -16.23
CA CYS A 239 -3.30 3.70 -15.41
C CYS A 239 -2.11 4.67 -15.30
N ASP A 240 -2.40 5.96 -15.05
CA ASP A 240 -1.38 6.98 -14.80
C ASP A 240 -0.57 6.61 -13.55
N GLY A 241 0.71 6.27 -13.73
CA GLY A 241 1.54 5.68 -12.69
C GLY A 241 2.91 6.32 -12.52
N VAL A 242 3.60 5.93 -11.45
CA VAL A 242 4.96 6.35 -11.12
C VAL A 242 5.94 5.23 -11.46
N LYS A 243 6.95 5.55 -12.26
CA LYS A 243 8.09 4.66 -12.53
C LYS A 243 9.15 4.92 -11.47
N ALA A 244 9.27 4.03 -10.48
CA ALA A 244 10.16 4.27 -9.34
C ALA A 244 11.64 4.37 -9.73
N TRP A 245 12.05 3.76 -10.86
CA TRP A 245 13.41 3.87 -11.39
C TRP A 245 13.72 5.21 -12.06
N ASP A 246 12.71 6.03 -12.37
CA ASP A 246 12.91 7.38 -12.91
C ASP A 246 13.11 8.41 -11.78
N ALA A 247 12.87 8.02 -10.53
CA ALA A 247 13.10 8.88 -9.37
C ALA A 247 14.61 9.07 -9.16
N LYS A 248 15.13 10.25 -9.50
CA LYS A 248 16.50 10.63 -9.15
C LYS A 248 16.57 10.81 -7.65
N GLY A 249 17.47 10.07 -6.99
CA GLY A 249 17.79 10.29 -5.58
C GLY A 249 18.29 11.72 -5.41
N SER A 250 17.48 12.56 -4.76
CA SER A 250 17.85 13.89 -4.29
C SER A 250 18.60 13.80 -2.98
#